data_AF-A0A933C530-F1
#
_entry.id   AF-A0A933C530-F1
#
_cell.length_a   1.000
_cell.length_b   1.000
_cell.length_c   1.000
_cell.angle_alpha   90.00
_cell.angle_beta   90.00
_cell.angle_gamma   90.00
#
_symmetry.space_group_name_H-M   'P 1'
#
loop_
_entity.id
_entity.type
_entity.pdbx_description
1 polymer ?
#
loop_
_entity_poly.entity_id
_entity_poly.type
_entity_poly.pdbx_seq_one_letter_code
_entity_poly.pdbx_strand_id
1 'polypeptide(L)'
;ELLARIREIRASEARVYQRIREIFSLATDYVEGQQETQVFFAMMQNKMHYAAAGMTAAEIVRRRADARKANMGLTSWSGTRVLKRDVTTAKNYLAAKEIDTLNRIVVMFLDQAEFRAQRRQDIKMRDWTAFLDQFLRQTELPVLGDAGKVTHEEALAWANEQYDAFADRRRLEAETTAETKYLEDLRASAKTLEAERKKLPGAGKKRGKKKG
;
A
#
# COMPACT_ATOMS: atom_id res chain seq x y z
N GLU A 1 -0.75 -0.08 19.72
CA GLU A 1 0.40 0.86 19.50
C GLU A 1 0.76 1.08 18.04
N LEU A 2 1.23 0.08 17.27
CA LEU A 2 1.73 0.29 15.89
C LEU A 2 0.70 0.92 14.94
N LEU A 3 -0.56 0.47 14.98
CA LEU A 3 -1.65 1.01 14.15
C LEU A 3 -2.08 2.43 14.55
N ALA A 4 -1.99 2.78 15.83
CA ALA A 4 -2.25 4.14 16.31
C ALA A 4 -1.13 5.09 15.87
N ARG A 5 0.13 4.62 15.97
CA ARG A 5 1.31 5.32 15.46
C ARG A 5 1.23 5.54 13.95
N ILE A 6 0.77 4.55 13.18
CA ILE A 6 0.53 4.68 11.73
C ILE A 6 -0.58 5.71 11.41
N ARG A 7 -1.62 5.83 12.24
CA ARG A 7 -2.68 6.85 12.04
C ARG A 7 -2.20 8.25 12.40
N GLU A 8 -1.45 8.43 13.48
CA GLU A 8 -0.77 9.70 13.78
C GLU A 8 0.21 10.08 12.68
N ILE A 9 0.96 9.12 12.16
CA ILE A 9 1.87 9.29 11.02
C ILE A 9 1.09 9.75 9.78
N ARG A 10 -0.05 9.14 9.43
CA ARG A 10 -0.85 9.59 8.26
C ARG A 10 -1.47 10.99 8.45
N ALA A 11 -1.91 11.34 9.66
CA ALA A 11 -2.37 12.69 9.95
C ALA A 11 -1.20 13.70 9.89
N SER A 12 0.01 13.28 10.26
CA SER A 12 1.23 14.08 10.08
C SER A 12 1.62 14.20 8.61
N GLU A 13 1.42 13.18 7.78
CA GLU A 13 1.77 13.20 6.35
C GLU A 13 0.99 14.24 5.56
N ALA A 14 -0.33 14.32 5.70
CA ALA A 14 -1.11 15.33 4.99
C ALA A 14 -0.65 16.75 5.36
N ARG A 15 -0.34 16.98 6.65
CA ARG A 15 0.21 18.25 7.14
C ARG A 15 1.62 18.50 6.63
N VAL A 16 2.45 17.47 6.55
CA VAL A 16 3.81 17.50 6.00
C VAL A 16 3.77 17.84 4.52
N TYR A 17 2.89 17.21 3.73
CA TYR A 17 2.71 17.55 2.31
C TYR A 17 2.22 18.97 2.11
N GLN A 18 1.29 19.42 2.95
CA GLN A 18 0.84 20.82 2.93
C GLN A 18 2.00 21.78 3.23
N ARG A 19 2.80 21.52 4.28
CA ARG A 19 4.00 22.29 4.63
C ARG A 19 5.04 22.32 3.52
N ILE A 20 5.31 21.18 2.88
CA ILE A 20 6.22 21.09 1.72
C ILE A 20 5.72 22.04 0.62
N ARG A 21 4.43 22.00 0.31
CA ARG A 21 3.82 22.84 -0.72
C ARG A 21 3.90 24.32 -0.35
N GLU A 22 3.62 24.68 0.90
CA GLU A 22 3.74 26.04 1.41
C GLU A 22 5.17 26.58 1.26
N ILE A 23 6.19 25.82 1.68
CA ILE A 23 7.59 26.27 1.58
C ILE A 23 8.04 26.38 0.11
N PHE A 24 7.69 25.41 -0.73
CA PHE A 24 8.08 25.46 -2.14
C PHE A 24 7.31 26.51 -2.93
N SER A 25 6.10 26.89 -2.50
CA SER A 25 5.35 28.01 -3.09
C SER A 25 6.01 29.37 -2.89
N LEU A 26 6.97 29.48 -1.97
CA LEU A 26 7.79 30.68 -1.78
C LEU A 26 8.85 30.85 -2.88
N ALA A 27 9.01 29.86 -3.78
CA ALA A 27 9.90 30.02 -4.91
C ALA A 27 9.33 31.04 -5.90
N THR A 28 10.18 31.96 -6.35
CA THR A 28 9.82 33.07 -7.26
C THR A 28 9.27 32.62 -8.61
N ASP A 29 9.64 31.42 -9.06
CA ASP A 29 9.22 30.79 -10.31
C ASP A 29 8.14 29.70 -10.11
N TYR A 30 7.59 29.56 -8.90
CA TYR A 30 6.50 28.64 -8.64
C TYR A 30 5.18 29.14 -9.23
N VAL A 31 4.55 28.30 -10.06
CA VAL A 31 3.19 28.53 -10.55
C VAL A 31 2.34 27.29 -10.32
N GLU A 32 1.24 27.44 -9.58
CA GLU A 32 0.33 26.34 -9.30
C GLU A 32 -0.31 25.80 -10.60
N GLY A 33 -0.39 24.47 -10.72
CA GLY A 33 -1.00 23.80 -11.86
C GLY A 33 -0.11 23.63 -13.09
N GLN A 34 1.03 24.34 -13.18
CA GLN A 34 1.95 24.19 -14.31
C GLN A 34 2.67 22.84 -14.33
N GLN A 35 3.00 22.38 -15.55
CA GLN A 35 3.66 21.10 -15.77
C GLN A 35 5.03 21.07 -15.09
N GLU A 36 5.78 22.16 -15.15
CA GLU A 36 7.08 22.35 -14.52
C GLU A 36 7.01 22.13 -13.01
N THR A 37 5.99 22.69 -12.36
CA THR A 37 5.73 22.53 -10.93
C THR A 37 5.41 21.07 -10.59
N GLN A 38 4.59 20.39 -11.40
CA GLN A 38 4.27 18.97 -11.19
C GLN A 38 5.51 18.08 -11.32
N VAL A 39 6.33 18.33 -12.35
CA VAL A 39 7.61 17.62 -12.57
C VAL A 39 8.56 17.87 -11.39
N PHE A 40 8.65 19.10 -10.90
CA PHE A 40 9.45 19.44 -9.73
C PHE A 40 9.04 18.65 -8.49
N PHE A 41 7.75 18.61 -8.14
CA PHE A 41 7.29 17.82 -6.99
C PHE A 41 7.54 16.31 -7.18
N ALA A 42 7.31 15.78 -8.38
CA ALA A 42 7.58 14.38 -8.68
C ALA A 42 9.06 14.04 -8.53
N MET A 43 9.95 14.91 -8.99
CA MET A 43 11.40 14.77 -8.82
C MET A 43 11.80 14.81 -7.34
N MET A 44 11.30 15.78 -6.56
CA MET A 44 11.58 15.87 -5.13
C MET A 44 11.11 14.61 -4.39
N GLN A 45 9.92 14.13 -4.72
CA GLN A 45 9.37 12.89 -4.15
C GLN A 45 10.24 11.68 -4.51
N ASN A 46 10.67 11.54 -5.76
CA ASN A 46 11.52 10.44 -6.18
C ASN A 46 12.88 10.45 -5.49
N LYS A 47 13.50 11.62 -5.30
CA LYS A 47 14.75 11.76 -4.53
C LYS A 47 14.58 11.28 -3.08
N MET A 48 13.48 11.65 -2.42
CA MET A 48 13.18 11.19 -1.06
C MET A 48 12.92 9.68 -0.97
N HIS A 49 12.17 9.11 -1.92
CA HIS A 49 11.96 7.65 -1.99
C HIS A 49 13.27 6.91 -2.24
N TYR A 50 14.12 7.42 -3.12
CA TYR A 50 15.42 6.84 -3.42
C TYR A 50 16.36 6.89 -2.21
N ALA A 51 16.40 8.00 -1.49
CA ALA A 51 17.16 8.13 -0.25
C ALA A 51 16.74 7.08 0.80
N ALA A 52 15.45 6.78 0.89
CA ALA A 52 14.91 5.85 1.88
C ALA A 52 14.97 4.36 1.47
N ALA A 53 14.80 4.05 0.18
CA ALA A 53 14.57 2.69 -0.31
C ALA A 53 15.51 2.26 -1.45
N GLY A 54 16.40 3.14 -1.92
CA GLY A 54 17.31 2.90 -3.05
C GLY A 54 16.60 2.75 -4.40
N MET A 55 15.34 3.18 -4.50
CA MET A 55 14.49 3.04 -5.69
C MET A 55 13.54 4.23 -5.80
N THR A 56 13.19 4.60 -7.03
CA THR A 56 12.12 5.59 -7.28
C THR A 56 10.75 5.01 -6.90
N ALA A 57 9.73 5.87 -6.79
CA ALA A 57 8.37 5.40 -6.50
C ALA A 57 7.87 4.39 -7.54
N ALA A 58 8.14 4.63 -8.83
CA ALA A 58 7.78 3.73 -9.92
C ALA A 58 8.51 2.38 -9.82
N GLU A 59 9.82 2.40 -9.51
CA GLU A 59 10.61 1.18 -9.32
C GLU A 59 10.15 0.35 -8.12
N ILE A 60 9.79 1.01 -7.01
CA ILE A 60 9.22 0.35 -5.83
C ILE A 60 7.96 -0.43 -6.21
N VAL A 61 7.00 0.24 -6.87
CA VAL A 61 5.75 -0.38 -7.30
C VAL A 61 6.02 -1.52 -8.27
N ARG A 62 6.82 -1.28 -9.32
CA ARG A 62 7.14 -2.27 -10.35
C ARG A 62 7.82 -3.52 -9.79
N ARG A 63 8.70 -3.35 -8.80
CA ARG A 63 9.47 -4.46 -8.21
C ARG A 63 8.72 -5.19 -7.11
N ARG A 64 7.84 -4.51 -6.35
CA ARG A 64 7.23 -5.08 -5.14
C ARG A 64 5.79 -5.53 -5.31
N ALA A 65 5.03 -4.97 -6.25
CA ALA A 65 3.69 -5.44 -6.58
C ALA A 65 3.76 -6.85 -7.19
N ASP A 66 3.20 -7.85 -6.48
CA ASP A 66 3.21 -9.25 -6.90
C ASP A 66 1.93 -9.97 -6.45
N ALA A 67 1.08 -10.34 -7.40
CA ALA A 67 -0.21 -11.00 -7.19
C ALA A 67 -0.13 -12.31 -6.39
N ARG A 68 1.04 -12.97 -6.41
CA ARG A 68 1.27 -14.26 -5.74
C ARG A 68 1.52 -14.09 -4.24
N LYS A 69 1.93 -12.89 -3.81
CA LYS A 69 2.14 -12.61 -2.39
C LYS A 69 0.82 -12.33 -1.67
N ALA A 70 0.81 -12.55 -0.36
CA ALA A 70 -0.28 -12.08 0.49
C ALA A 70 -0.43 -10.56 0.33
N ASN A 71 -1.66 -10.09 0.12
CA ASN A 71 -1.98 -8.67 -0.07
C ASN A 71 -1.09 -7.98 -1.11
N MET A 72 -0.68 -8.71 -2.17
CA MET A 72 0.21 -8.23 -3.24
C MET A 72 1.60 -7.75 -2.81
N GLY A 73 2.02 -8.06 -1.58
CA GLY A 73 3.28 -7.55 -1.02
C GLY A 73 3.18 -6.17 -0.39
N LEU A 74 1.97 -5.61 -0.23
CA LEU A 74 1.77 -4.37 0.52
C LEU A 74 2.10 -4.60 2.01
N THR A 75 2.74 -3.62 2.62
CA THR A 75 3.05 -3.55 4.05
C THR A 75 2.04 -2.67 4.80
N SER A 76 1.36 -1.76 4.09
CA SER A 76 0.29 -0.92 4.65
C SER A 76 -0.72 -0.52 3.57
N TRP A 77 -2.00 -0.35 3.95
CA TRP A 77 -3.05 0.17 3.06
C TRP A 77 -4.17 0.83 3.88
N SER A 78 -5.20 1.34 3.23
CA SER A 78 -6.37 1.92 3.91
C SER A 78 -7.52 0.91 3.95
N GLY A 79 -8.22 0.80 5.09
CA GLY A 79 -9.38 -0.09 5.23
C GLY A 79 -9.04 -1.55 5.54
N THR A 80 -9.98 -2.45 5.26
CA THR A 80 -9.92 -3.87 5.66
C THR A 80 -9.38 -4.79 4.57
N ARG A 81 -9.35 -4.32 3.31
CA ARG A 81 -8.88 -5.09 2.14
C ARG A 81 -8.08 -4.20 1.21
N VAL A 82 -7.17 -4.80 0.45
CA VAL A 82 -6.40 -4.11 -0.60
C VAL A 82 -7.35 -3.69 -1.74
N LEU A 83 -7.32 -2.42 -2.10
CA LEU A 83 -8.03 -1.85 -3.24
C LEU A 83 -7.06 -1.47 -4.35
N LYS A 84 -7.58 -1.30 -5.58
CA LYS A 84 -6.77 -0.93 -6.76
C LYS A 84 -5.99 0.38 -6.58
N ARG A 85 -6.53 1.33 -5.82
CA ARG A 85 -5.82 2.58 -5.46
C ARG A 85 -4.63 2.38 -4.51
N ASP A 86 -4.64 1.32 -3.71
CA ASP A 86 -3.57 1.08 -2.75
C ASP A 86 -2.32 0.52 -3.45
N VAL A 87 -2.49 -0.21 -4.56
CA VAL A 87 -1.39 -0.91 -5.24
C VAL A 87 -0.52 0.00 -6.10
N THR A 88 -0.97 1.21 -6.39
CA THR A 88 -0.22 2.23 -7.15
C THR A 88 0.59 3.15 -6.24
N THR A 89 0.38 3.07 -4.93
CA THR A 89 1.05 3.91 -3.94
C THR A 89 2.35 3.25 -3.48
N ALA A 90 3.51 3.76 -3.91
CA ALA A 90 4.83 3.19 -3.57
C ALA A 90 5.05 3.02 -2.06
N LYS A 91 4.61 4.00 -1.27
CA LYS A 91 4.70 3.99 0.19
C LYS A 91 4.02 2.79 0.85
N ASN A 92 2.99 2.22 0.22
CA ASN A 92 2.31 1.03 0.71
C ASN A 92 3.15 -0.24 0.60
N TYR A 93 4.27 -0.21 -0.13
CA TYR A 93 5.23 -1.32 -0.25
C TYR A 93 6.51 -1.11 0.56
N LEU A 94 6.66 0.02 1.25
CA LEU A 94 7.87 0.31 2.03
C LEU A 94 7.91 -0.52 3.31
N ALA A 95 9.08 -1.05 3.65
CA ALA A 95 9.35 -1.71 4.92
C ALA A 95 9.35 -0.68 6.06
N ALA A 96 9.15 -1.15 7.30
CA ALA A 96 9.08 -0.27 8.46
C ALA A 96 10.32 0.65 8.62
N LYS A 97 11.52 0.12 8.34
CA LYS A 97 12.76 0.92 8.36
C LYS A 97 12.79 2.00 7.28
N GLU A 98 12.33 1.68 6.06
CA GLU A 98 12.30 2.64 4.95
C GLU A 98 11.28 3.76 5.22
N ILE A 99 10.13 3.43 5.83
CA ILE A 99 9.14 4.43 6.27
C ILE A 99 9.73 5.32 7.36
N ASP A 100 10.42 4.75 8.36
CA ASP A 100 11.07 5.52 9.42
C ASP A 100 12.12 6.49 8.85
N THR A 101 13.00 5.99 7.97
CA THR A 101 13.99 6.78 7.25
C THR A 101 13.32 7.89 6.43
N LEU A 102 12.33 7.57 5.60
CA LEU A 102 11.60 8.56 4.79
C LEU A 102 11.00 9.67 5.67
N ASN A 103 10.35 9.31 6.77
CA ASN A 103 9.73 10.28 7.68
C ASN A 103 10.77 11.20 8.32
N ARG A 104 11.90 10.66 8.81
CA ARG A 104 12.97 11.46 9.42
C ARG A 104 13.58 12.44 8.44
N ILE A 105 13.90 11.99 7.23
CA ILE A 105 14.48 12.82 6.16
C ILE A 105 13.53 13.96 5.82
N VAL A 106 12.24 13.66 5.65
CA VAL A 106 11.24 14.68 5.29
C VAL A 106 11.09 15.74 6.38
N VAL A 107 11.02 15.35 7.65
CA VAL A 107 10.93 16.31 8.78
C VAL A 107 12.20 17.17 8.86
N MET A 108 13.38 16.54 8.85
CA MET A 108 14.66 17.27 8.92
C MET A 108 14.86 18.23 7.74
N PHE A 109 14.49 17.81 6.53
CA PHE A 109 14.56 18.65 5.35
C PHE A 109 13.61 19.85 5.46
N LEU A 110 12.38 19.62 5.94
CA LEU A 110 11.38 20.67 6.13
C LEU A 110 11.86 21.76 7.09
N ASP A 111 12.42 21.37 8.24
CA ASP A 111 12.93 22.33 9.22
C ASP A 111 14.03 23.22 8.62
N GLN A 112 14.95 22.63 7.85
CA GLN A 112 16.01 23.40 7.21
C GLN A 112 15.49 24.24 6.03
N ALA A 113 14.51 23.74 5.29
CA ALA A 113 13.89 24.45 4.18
C ALA A 113 13.13 25.68 4.70
N GLU A 114 12.38 25.55 5.80
CA GLU A 114 11.73 26.68 6.47
C GLU A 114 12.73 27.74 6.91
N PHE A 115 13.81 27.33 7.59
CA PHE A 115 14.87 28.26 8.00
C PHE A 115 15.55 28.96 6.81
N ARG A 116 15.76 28.24 5.70
CA ARG A 116 16.32 28.81 4.47
C ARG A 116 15.38 29.82 3.83
N ALA A 117 14.09 29.52 3.77
CA ALA A 117 13.06 30.40 3.21
C ALA A 117 12.91 31.69 4.03
N GLN A 118 13.02 31.63 5.36
CA GLN A 118 12.99 32.81 6.22
C GLN A 118 14.17 33.78 5.96
N ARG A 119 15.29 33.30 5.42
CA ARG A 119 16.53 34.07 5.26
C ARG A 119 16.82 34.55 3.83
N ARG A 120 16.09 34.06 2.82
CA ARG A 120 16.34 34.37 1.42
C ARG A 120 15.03 34.71 0.72
N GLN A 121 14.97 35.89 0.09
CA GLN A 121 13.76 36.37 -0.57
C GLN A 121 13.61 35.90 -2.02
N ASP A 122 14.68 35.39 -2.66
CA ASP A 122 14.68 35.01 -4.08
C ASP A 122 15.11 33.56 -4.32
N ILE A 123 14.39 32.58 -3.78
CA ILE A 123 14.63 31.16 -4.04
C ILE A 123 13.91 30.75 -5.34
N LYS A 124 14.55 29.94 -6.19
CA LYS A 124 13.92 29.29 -7.35
C LYS A 124 13.68 27.80 -7.09
N MET A 125 12.77 27.16 -7.83
CA MET A 125 12.51 25.71 -7.71
C MET A 125 13.77 24.86 -7.92
N ARG A 126 14.66 25.26 -8.83
CA ARG A 126 15.96 24.60 -9.02
C ARG A 126 16.86 24.68 -7.78
N ASP A 127 16.77 25.75 -7.00
CA ASP A 127 17.58 25.94 -5.80
C ASP A 127 17.10 24.99 -4.69
N TRP A 128 15.79 24.71 -4.62
CA TRP A 128 15.24 23.67 -3.74
C TRP A 128 15.75 22.28 -4.10
N THR A 129 15.87 22.00 -5.40
CA THR A 129 16.40 20.72 -5.89
C THR A 129 17.87 20.55 -5.49
N ALA A 130 18.69 21.58 -5.74
CA ALA A 130 20.11 21.58 -5.36
C ALA A 130 20.28 21.48 -3.83
N PHE A 131 19.41 22.16 -3.09
CA PHE A 131 19.41 22.10 -1.63
C PHE A 131 19.07 20.70 -1.10
N LEU A 132 18.09 20.03 -1.68
CA LEU A 132 17.77 18.64 -1.34
C LEU A 132 18.95 17.71 -1.62
N ASP A 133 19.59 17.83 -2.79
CA ASP A 133 20.74 17.01 -3.13
C ASP A 133 21.92 17.22 -2.16
N GLN A 134 22.15 18.47 -1.74
CA GLN A 134 23.16 18.78 -0.73
C GLN A 134 22.79 18.17 0.63
N PHE A 135 21.55 18.35 1.07
CA PHE A 135 21.05 17.81 2.33
C PHE A 135 21.19 16.29 2.40
N LEU A 136 20.81 15.57 1.34
CA LEU A 136 20.93 14.12 1.27
C LEU A 136 22.40 13.67 1.33
N ARG A 137 23.31 14.36 0.63
CA ARG A 137 24.76 14.05 0.71
C ARG A 137 25.33 14.27 2.11
N GLN A 138 24.95 15.38 2.76
CA GLN A 138 25.42 15.71 4.11
C GLN A 138 24.89 14.76 5.18
N THR A 139 23.77 14.12 4.92
CA THR A 139 23.17 13.09 5.79
C THR A 139 23.59 11.67 5.41
N GLU A 140 24.58 11.52 4.51
CA GLU A 140 25.13 10.25 4.04
C GLU A 140 24.08 9.34 3.37
N LEU A 141 23.07 9.94 2.74
CA LEU A 141 22.00 9.24 2.03
C LEU A 141 22.24 9.21 0.52
N PRO A 142 21.78 8.16 -0.17
CA PRO A 142 21.95 8.05 -1.61
C PRO A 142 21.11 9.11 -2.32
N VAL A 143 21.74 9.78 -3.29
CA VAL A 143 21.09 10.79 -4.13
C VAL A 143 20.75 10.18 -5.47
N LEU A 144 19.50 10.32 -5.89
CA LEU A 144 19.06 9.94 -7.22
C LEU A 144 19.72 10.86 -8.27
N GLY A 145 20.57 10.27 -9.12
CA GLY A 145 21.34 10.97 -10.15
C GLY A 145 20.69 11.01 -11.54
N ASP A 146 19.69 10.16 -11.79
CA ASP A 146 18.94 10.08 -13.05
C ASP A 146 17.42 10.00 -12.79
N ALA A 147 16.61 9.75 -13.81
CA ALA A 147 15.15 9.66 -13.66
C ALA A 147 14.66 8.30 -13.11
N GLY A 148 15.57 7.37 -12.82
CA GLY A 148 15.26 5.95 -12.62
C GLY A 148 15.07 5.20 -13.95
N LYS A 149 14.84 3.89 -13.85
CA LYS A 149 14.73 2.97 -15.00
C LYS A 149 13.31 2.62 -15.40
N VAL A 150 12.33 2.97 -14.57
CA VAL A 150 10.93 2.60 -14.74
C VAL A 150 10.08 3.85 -14.78
N THR A 151 9.26 3.98 -15.82
CA THR A 151 8.33 5.10 -15.95
C THR A 151 7.12 4.93 -15.03
N HIS A 152 6.44 6.04 -14.76
CA HIS A 152 5.23 6.01 -13.95
C HIS A 152 4.13 5.15 -14.59
N GLU A 153 3.93 5.27 -15.91
CA GLU A 153 2.92 4.53 -16.66
C GLU A 153 3.18 3.02 -16.64
N GLU A 154 4.43 2.59 -16.84
CA GLU A 154 4.81 1.18 -16.74
C GLU A 154 4.55 0.61 -15.34
N ALA A 155 4.87 1.37 -14.29
CA ALA A 155 4.61 0.96 -12.92
C ALA A 155 3.10 0.84 -12.62
N LEU A 156 2.29 1.78 -13.11
CA LEU A 156 0.83 1.74 -12.96
C LEU A 156 0.22 0.56 -13.72
N ALA A 157 0.62 0.34 -14.97
CA ALA A 157 0.15 -0.77 -15.78
C ALA A 157 0.46 -2.10 -15.09
N TRP A 158 1.69 -2.27 -14.64
CA TRP A 158 2.11 -3.46 -13.88
C TRP A 158 1.29 -3.65 -12.60
N ALA A 159 1.13 -2.61 -11.78
CA ALA A 159 0.38 -2.72 -10.53
C ALA A 159 -1.10 -3.11 -10.77
N ASN A 160 -1.71 -2.56 -11.81
CA ASN A 160 -3.09 -2.86 -12.18
C ASN A 160 -3.23 -4.31 -12.65
N GLU A 161 -2.32 -4.79 -13.51
CA GLU A 161 -2.30 -6.18 -13.96
C GLU A 161 -2.14 -7.15 -12.77
N GLN A 162 -1.21 -6.86 -11.87
CA GLN A 162 -1.02 -7.66 -10.65
C GLN A 162 -2.26 -7.62 -9.74
N TYR A 163 -2.98 -6.51 -9.70
CA TYR A 163 -4.21 -6.39 -8.90
C TYR A 163 -5.33 -7.25 -9.48
N ASP A 164 -5.50 -7.24 -10.80
CA ASP A 164 -6.54 -8.02 -11.46
C ASP A 164 -6.29 -9.53 -11.25
N ALA A 165 -5.04 -9.98 -11.41
CA ALA A 165 -4.63 -11.35 -11.09
C ALA A 165 -4.82 -11.71 -9.60
N PHE A 166 -4.54 -10.79 -8.68
CA PHE A 166 -4.75 -10.97 -7.24
C PHE A 166 -6.25 -11.08 -6.90
N ALA A 167 -7.08 -10.24 -7.52
CA ALA A 167 -8.53 -10.23 -7.32
C ALA A 167 -9.16 -11.53 -7.81
N ASP A 168 -8.74 -12.02 -8.98
CA ASP A 168 -9.20 -13.30 -9.53
C ASP A 168 -8.80 -14.47 -8.63
N ARG A 169 -7.55 -14.51 -8.17
CA ARG A 169 -7.09 -15.53 -7.22
C ARG A 169 -7.93 -15.54 -5.94
N ARG A 170 -8.18 -14.37 -5.36
CA ARG A 170 -9.01 -14.27 -4.14
C ARG A 170 -10.46 -14.69 -4.36
N ARG A 171 -11.02 -14.41 -5.55
CA ARG A 171 -12.36 -14.87 -5.91
C ARG A 171 -12.41 -16.40 -5.94
N LEU A 172 -11.46 -17.03 -6.64
CA LEU A 172 -11.38 -18.49 -6.75
C LEU A 172 -11.13 -19.17 -5.39
N GLU A 173 -10.24 -18.62 -4.57
CA GLU A 173 -10.00 -19.10 -3.19
C GLU A 173 -11.29 -19.02 -2.34
N ALA A 174 -12.06 -17.93 -2.48
CA ALA A 174 -13.32 -17.76 -1.75
C ALA A 174 -14.41 -18.73 -2.22
N GLU A 175 -14.55 -18.93 -3.53
CA GLU A 175 -15.46 -19.92 -4.13
C GLU A 175 -15.14 -21.33 -3.64
N THR A 176 -13.86 -21.74 -3.72
CA THR A 176 -13.38 -23.05 -3.26
C THR A 176 -13.64 -23.26 -1.76
N THR A 177 -13.42 -22.21 -0.96
CA THR A 177 -13.66 -22.26 0.49
C THR A 177 -15.16 -22.40 0.80
N ALA A 178 -16.01 -21.67 0.08
CA ALA A 178 -17.45 -21.75 0.23
C ALA A 178 -17.99 -23.13 -0.17
N GLU A 179 -17.51 -23.69 -1.26
CA GLU A 179 -17.85 -25.04 -1.72
C GLU A 179 -17.41 -26.11 -0.71
N THR A 180 -16.19 -26.01 -0.19
CA THR A 180 -15.68 -26.96 0.81
C THR A 180 -16.55 -26.95 2.07
N LYS A 181 -16.89 -25.75 2.57
CA LYS A 181 -17.79 -25.61 3.74
C LYS A 181 -19.18 -26.19 3.48
N TYR A 182 -19.75 -25.92 2.30
CA TYR A 182 -21.04 -26.47 1.91
C TYR A 182 -21.03 -28.00 1.89
N LEU A 183 -19.98 -28.62 1.33
CA LEU A 183 -19.83 -30.07 1.33
C LEU A 183 -19.64 -30.65 2.73
N GLU A 184 -18.91 -29.97 3.62
CA GLU A 184 -18.77 -30.36 5.03
C GLU A 184 -20.10 -30.31 5.77
N ASP A 185 -20.88 -29.24 5.59
CA ASP A 185 -22.20 -29.06 6.20
C ASP A 185 -23.20 -30.13 5.71
N LEU A 186 -23.20 -30.44 4.41
CA LEU A 186 -24.02 -31.52 3.85
C LEU A 186 -23.64 -32.88 4.45
N ARG A 187 -22.34 -33.18 4.57
CA ARG A 187 -21.85 -34.43 5.18
C ARG A 187 -22.23 -34.52 6.66
N ALA A 188 -22.12 -33.41 7.39
CA ALA A 188 -22.52 -33.35 8.80
C ALA A 188 -24.03 -33.59 8.96
N SER A 189 -24.84 -32.95 8.12
CA SER A 189 -26.30 -33.12 8.10
C SER A 189 -26.70 -34.57 7.77
N ALA A 190 -26.07 -35.17 6.76
CA ALA A 190 -26.32 -36.57 6.39
C ALA A 190 -25.98 -37.54 7.54
N LYS A 191 -24.84 -37.36 8.22
CA LYS A 191 -24.48 -38.17 9.41
C LYS A 191 -25.49 -38.04 10.54
N THR A 192 -25.98 -36.84 10.80
CA THR A 192 -27.01 -36.59 11.82
C THR A 192 -28.31 -37.32 11.47
N LEU A 193 -28.77 -37.21 10.22
CA LEU A 193 -29.97 -37.91 9.75
C LEU A 193 -29.81 -39.45 9.80
N GLU A 194 -28.64 -39.98 9.46
CA GLU A 194 -28.37 -41.42 9.59
C GLU A 194 -28.37 -41.89 11.05
N ALA A 195 -27.83 -41.09 11.97
CA ALA A 195 -27.84 -41.38 13.40
C ALA A 195 -29.27 -41.35 13.96
N GLU A 196 -30.10 -40.40 13.53
CA GLU A 196 -31.52 -40.34 13.87
C GLU A 196 -32.29 -41.54 13.31
N ARG A 197 -32.04 -41.91 12.04
CA ARG A 197 -32.67 -43.09 11.42
C ARG A 197 -32.33 -44.40 12.13
N LYS A 198 -31.09 -44.54 12.64
CA LYS A 198 -30.68 -45.70 13.44
C LYS A 198 -31.31 -45.74 14.83
N LYS A 199 -31.76 -44.60 15.37
CA LYS A 199 -32.44 -44.50 16.67
C LYS A 199 -33.95 -44.79 16.60
N LEU A 200 -34.55 -44.74 15.40
CA LEU A 200 -35.96 -45.11 15.22
C LEU A 200 -36.12 -46.64 15.30
N PRO A 201 -36.96 -47.18 16.22
CA PRO A 201 -37.18 -48.61 16.35
C PRO A 201 -37.89 -49.17 15.11
N GLY A 202 -37.40 -50.31 14.62
CA GLY A 202 -37.87 -50.93 13.37
C GLY A 202 -39.39 -51.13 13.31
N ALA A 203 -40.04 -50.47 12.36
CA ALA A 203 -41.41 -50.77 11.95
C ALA A 203 -41.44 -52.15 11.26
N GLY A 204 -41.49 -53.24 12.04
CA GLY A 204 -41.39 -54.57 11.46
C GLY A 204 -41.55 -55.75 12.41
N LYS A 205 -42.69 -55.88 13.10
CA LYS A 205 -43.34 -57.18 13.41
C LYS A 205 -44.72 -57.01 14.06
N LYS A 206 -45.74 -56.62 13.27
CA LYS A 206 -47.12 -57.08 13.51
C LYS A 206 -47.33 -58.34 12.69
N ARG A 207 -46.81 -59.48 13.16
CA ARG A 207 -47.25 -60.80 12.68
C ARG A 207 -48.24 -61.34 13.70
N GLY A 208 -49.50 -61.45 13.26
CA GLY A 208 -50.63 -61.75 14.10
C GLY A 208 -50.54 -63.08 14.83
N LYS A 209 -51.29 -63.17 15.92
CA LYS A 209 -51.81 -64.43 16.43
C LYS A 209 -53.30 -64.25 16.69
N LYS A 210 -54.08 -64.78 15.76
CA LYS A 210 -55.48 -65.16 15.89
C LYS A 210 -55.51 -66.52 16.62
N LYS A 211 -56.61 -66.83 17.32
CA LYS A 211 -56.98 -68.06 18.04
C LYS A 211 -56.58 -68.05 19.53
N GLY A 212 -57.48 -68.33 20.47
CA GLY A 212 -58.89 -68.74 20.37
C GLY A 212 -59.53 -68.67 21.75
#